data_AF-A0A3D2VT38-F1
#
_entry.id   AF-A0A3D2VT38-F1
#
_cell.length_a   1.000
_cell.length_b   1.000
_cell.length_c   1.000
_cell.angle_alpha   90.00
_cell.angle_beta   90.00
_cell.angle_gamma   90.00
#
_symmetry.space_group_name_H-M   'P 1'
#
loop_
_entity.id
_entity.type
_entity.pdbx_description
1 polymer ?
#
loop_
_entity_poly.entity_id
_entity_poly.type
_entity_poly.pdbx_seq_one_letter_code
_entity_poly.pdbx_strand_id
1 'polypeptide(L)'
;EIDGEAGGGLVSVTITGRYEVKRLRIDDSLVGDDKDMLEDLVAAAFNDAVHKVERTVQDKMSGLTSGMGLPPGMLGDFKLPF
;
A
#
# COMPACT_ATOMS: atom_id res chain seq x y z
N GLU A 1 -8.99 2.87 3.51
CA GLU A 1 -8.60 1.87 2.50
C GLU A 1 -7.64 2.55 1.54
N ILE A 2 -6.81 1.79 0.85
CA ILE A 2 -5.77 2.29 -0.05
C ILE A 2 -5.96 1.59 -1.39
N ASP A 3 -6.01 2.39 -2.46
CA ASP A 3 -6.23 1.91 -3.82
C ASP A 3 -4.91 1.92 -4.61
N GLY A 4 -4.57 0.78 -5.21
CA GLY A 4 -3.48 0.63 -6.16
C GLY A 4 -4.00 0.32 -7.55
N GLU A 5 -3.28 0.78 -8.57
CA GLU A 5 -3.72 0.67 -9.97
C GLU A 5 -2.56 0.30 -10.89
N ALA A 6 -2.88 -0.37 -12.00
CA ALA A 6 -1.94 -0.67 -13.08
C ALA A 6 -2.60 -0.53 -14.44
N GLY A 7 -1.77 -0.38 -15.49
CA GLY A 7 -2.24 -0.29 -16.87
C GLY A 7 -3.10 0.94 -17.15
N GLY A 8 -2.95 2.02 -16.38
CA GLY A 8 -3.79 3.23 -16.53
C GLY A 8 -5.22 3.07 -15.97
N GLY A 9 -5.42 2.18 -14.99
CA GLY A 9 -6.71 1.94 -14.35
C GLY A 9 -7.43 0.68 -14.86
N LEU A 10 -6.84 -0.06 -15.80
CA LEU A 10 -7.37 -1.33 -16.29
C LEU A 10 -7.41 -2.41 -15.21
N VAL A 11 -6.47 -2.35 -14.26
CA VAL A 11 -6.53 -3.16 -13.03
C VAL A 11 -6.46 -2.23 -11.83
N SER A 12 -7.39 -2.39 -10.89
CA SER A 12 -7.38 -1.68 -9.61
C SER A 12 -7.62 -2.64 -8.45
N VAL A 13 -6.90 -2.42 -7.35
CA VAL A 13 -7.01 -3.20 -6.12
C VAL A 13 -7.17 -2.27 -4.93
N THR A 14 -8.17 -2.56 -4.10
CA THR A 14 -8.39 -1.86 -2.83
C THR A 14 -7.90 -2.76 -1.70
N ILE A 15 -6.94 -2.27 -0.93
CA ILE A 15 -6.40 -2.96 0.25
C ILE A 15 -6.57 -2.13 1.52
N THR A 16 -6.54 -2.81 2.67
CA THR A 16 -6.50 -2.14 3.98
C THR A 16 -5.07 -1.83 4.39
N GLY A 17 -4.89 -0.97 5.40
CA GLY A 17 -3.59 -0.74 6.03
C GLY A 17 -3.01 -1.96 6.78
N ARG A 18 -3.71 -3.10 6.78
CA ARG A 18 -3.22 -4.39 7.28
C ARG A 18 -2.84 -5.36 6.15
N TYR A 19 -2.68 -4.86 4.93
CA TYR A 19 -2.40 -5.65 3.73
C TYR A 19 -3.52 -6.67 3.39
N GLU A 20 -4.75 -6.43 3.86
CA GLU A 20 -5.90 -7.25 3.47
C GLU A 20 -6.55 -6.70 2.21
N VAL A 21 -6.81 -7.57 1.23
CA VAL A 21 -7.50 -7.21 -0.02
C VAL A 21 -9.00 -7.13 0.22
N LYS A 22 -9.62 -6.01 -0.16
CA LYS A 22 -11.06 -5.80 -0.08
C LYS A 22 -11.75 -5.92 -1.43
N ARG A 23 -11.08 -5.49 -2.49
CA ARG A 23 -11.65 -5.49 -3.84
C ARG A 23 -10.55 -5.60 -4.88
N LEU A 24 -10.83 -6.35 -5.94
CA LEU A 24 -10.07 -6.36 -7.17
C LEU A 24 -11.04 -6.07 -8.31
N ARG A 25 -10.67 -5.14 -9.20
CA ARG A 25 -11.37 -4.89 -10.45
C ARG A 25 -10.38 -5.04 -11.59
N ILE A 26 -10.82 -5.75 -12.61
CA ILE A 26 -10.11 -5.96 -13.86
C ILE A 26 -11.09 -5.52 -14.94
N ASP A 27 -10.62 -4.68 -15.86
CA ASP A 27 -11.40 -4.27 -17.01
C ASP A 27 -11.62 -5.46 -17.96
N ASP A 28 -12.83 -5.56 -18.52
CA ASP A 28 -13.21 -6.68 -19.38
C ASP A 28 -12.33 -6.77 -20.65
N SER A 29 -11.69 -5.66 -21.07
CA SER A 29 -10.73 -5.67 -22.18
C SER A 29 -9.48 -6.52 -21.91
N LEU A 30 -9.10 -6.73 -20.65
CA LEU A 30 -7.96 -7.58 -20.30
C LEU A 30 -8.35 -9.07 -20.21
N VAL A 31 -9.64 -9.38 -20.19
CA VAL A 31 -10.14 -10.75 -20.04
C VAL A 31 -10.20 -11.42 -21.40
N GLY A 32 -9.18 -12.23 -21.70
CA GLY A 32 -9.15 -13.09 -22.89
C GLY A 32 -8.17 -12.67 -23.98
N ASP A 33 -7.54 -11.50 -23.86
CA ASP A 33 -6.50 -11.04 -24.79
C ASP A 33 -5.15 -11.70 -24.50
N ASP A 34 -4.63 -11.55 -23.28
CA ASP A 34 -3.33 -12.10 -22.89
C ASP A 34 -3.26 -12.35 -21.38
N LYS A 35 -3.15 -13.63 -20.99
CA LYS A 35 -3.10 -14.05 -19.60
C LYS A 35 -1.83 -13.56 -18.90
N ASP A 36 -0.69 -13.56 -19.60
CA ASP A 36 0.60 -13.21 -19.00
C ASP A 36 0.62 -11.70 -18.67
N MET A 37 0.09 -10.88 -19.58
CA MET A 37 -0.08 -9.44 -19.34
C MET A 37 -1.02 -9.16 -18.16
N LEU A 38 -2.14 -9.89 -18.06
CA LEU A 38 -3.08 -9.73 -16.94
C LEU A 38 -2.41 -10.05 -15.61
N GLU A 39 -1.64 -11.14 -15.54
CA GLU A 39 -0.89 -11.52 -14.33
C GLU A 39 0.12 -10.44 -13.93
N ASP A 40 0.86 -9.89 -14.90
CA ASP A 40 1.81 -8.79 -14.67
C ASP A 40 1.12 -7.52 -14.17
N LEU A 41 -0.02 -7.15 -14.76
CA LEU A 41 -0.78 -5.97 -14.35
C LEU A 41 -1.37 -6.12 -12.96
N VAL A 42 -1.88 -7.31 -12.61
CA VAL A 42 -2.36 -7.60 -11.26
C VAL A 42 -1.21 -7.47 -10.25
N ALA A 43 -0.05 -8.05 -10.53
CA ALA A 43 1.12 -7.92 -9.67
C ALA A 43 1.55 -6.45 -9.50
N ALA A 44 1.55 -5.67 -10.58
CA ALA A 44 1.87 -4.25 -10.55
C ALA A 44 0.88 -3.45 -9.69
N ALA A 45 -0.43 -3.67 -9.83
CA ALA A 45 -1.46 -2.97 -9.06
C ALA A 45 -1.34 -3.27 -7.56
N PHE A 46 -1.05 -4.52 -7.20
CA PHE A 46 -0.79 -4.92 -5.81
C PHE A 46 0.44 -4.22 -5.23
N ASN A 47 1.55 -4.19 -5.98
CA ASN A 47 2.77 -3.53 -5.53
C ASN A 47 2.58 -2.03 -5.33
N ASP A 48 1.83 -1.37 -6.22
CA ASP A 48 1.45 0.04 -6.07
C ASP A 48 0.63 0.27 -4.79
N ALA A 49 -0.36 -0.59 -4.52
CA ALA A 49 -1.17 -0.51 -3.30
C ALA A 49 -0.29 -0.69 -2.04
N VAL A 50 0.62 -1.66 -2.04
CA VAL A 50 1.56 -1.92 -0.93
C VAL A 50 2.45 -0.71 -0.66
N HIS A 51 3.04 -0.11 -1.70
CA HIS A 51 3.87 1.10 -1.53
C HIS A 51 3.05 2.27 -0.98
N LYS A 52 1.79 2.42 -1.39
CA LYS A 52 0.88 3.44 -0.85
C LYS A 52 0.53 3.17 0.62
N VAL A 53 0.36 1.91 1.02
CA VAL A 53 0.18 1.54 2.44
C VAL A 53 1.40 1.96 3.25
N GLU A 54 2.61 1.63 2.81
CA GLU A 54 3.84 1.98 3.51
C GLU A 54 4.00 3.49 3.70
N ARG A 55 3.73 4.28 2.65
CA ARG A 55 3.71 5.74 2.72
C ARG A 55 2.66 6.23 3.73
N THR A 56 1.45 5.70 3.66
CA THR A 56 0.37 6.07 4.59
C THR A 56 0.72 5.75 6.05
N VAL A 57 1.41 4.63 6.29
CA VAL A 57 1.88 4.23 7.62
C VAL A 57 2.98 5.17 8.11
N GLN A 58 3.97 5.48 7.26
CA GLN A 58 5.04 6.43 7.58
C GLN A 58 4.49 7.83 7.88
N ASP A 59 3.56 8.32 7.06
CA ASP A 59 2.92 9.63 7.24
C ASP A 59 2.14 9.70 8.56
N LYS A 60 1.42 8.62 8.93
CA LYS A 60 0.72 8.54 10.21
C LYS A 60 1.68 8.51 11.40
N MET A 61 2.78 7.77 11.31
CA MET A 61 3.80 7.74 12.37
C MET A 61 4.46 9.13 12.53
N SER A 62 4.82 9.77 11.41
CA SER A 62 5.38 11.13 11.37
C SER A 62 4.40 12.18 11.94
N GLY A 63 3.13 12.08 11.58
CA GLY A 63 2.07 12.95 12.09
C GLY A 63 1.82 12.79 13.59
N LEU A 64 1.91 11.56 14.11
CA LEU A 64 1.78 11.29 15.54
C LEU A 64 2.98 11.81 16.34
N THR A 65 4.21 11.65 15.84
CA THR A 65 5.40 12.23 16.47
C THR A 65 5.37 13.76 16.47
N SER A 66 4.79 14.36 15.43
CA SER A 66 4.67 15.81 15.29
C SER A 66 3.52 16.39 16.14
N GLY A 67 2.42 15.65 16.30
CA GLY A 67 1.23 16.07 17.05
C GLY A 67 1.31 15.87 18.57
N MET A 68 2.18 14.97 19.04
CA MET A 68 2.31 14.63 20.47
C MET A 68 3.41 15.43 21.19
N GLY A 69 4.15 16.32 20.49
CA GLY A 69 5.23 17.11 21.10
C GLY A 69 6.29 16.26 21.79
N LEU A 70 6.50 15.01 21.32
CA LEU A 70 7.41 14.09 21.97
C LEU A 70 8.85 14.58 21.73
N PRO A 71 9.63 14.85 22.79
CA PRO A 71 10.97 15.38 22.65
C PRO A 71 11.86 14.41 21.86
N PRO A 72 12.68 14.90 20.92
CA PRO A 72 13.62 14.09 20.18
C PRO A 72 14.62 13.45 21.16
N GLY A 73 14.44 12.17 21.45
CA GLY A 73 15.25 11.43 22.43
C GLY A 73 14.56 10.18 23.00
N MET A 74 13.23 10.19 23.17
CA MET A 74 12.53 9.04 23.79
C MET A 74 12.41 7.79 22.92
N LEU A 75 12.65 7.87 21.60
CA LEU A 75 12.75 6.69 20.73
C LEU A 75 14.14 6.02 20.81
N GLY A 76 15.16 6.72 21.31
CA GLY A 76 16.52 6.19 21.48
C GLY A 76 16.71 5.36 22.75
N ASP A 77 15.95 5.66 23.81
CA ASP A 77 15.97 4.93 25.09
C ASP A 77 15.09 3.67 25.07
N PHE A 78 14.36 3.40 23.99
CA PHE A 78 13.83 2.07 23.68
C PHE A 78 14.91 1.18 23.02
N LYS A 79 16.18 1.41 23.37
CA LYS A 79 17.25 0.41 23.26
C LYS A 79 16.82 -0.77 24.14
N LEU A 80 16.17 -1.75 23.52
CA LEU A 80 15.90 -3.06 24.10
C LEU A 80 17.16 -3.55 24.83
N PRO A 81 17.13 -3.74 26.16
CA PRO A 81 18.06 -4.68 26.77
C PRO A 81 17.62 -6.06 26.27
N PHE A 82 18.62 -6.89 25.93
CA PHE A 82 18.54 -8.25 25.36
C PHE A 82 18.08 -8.34 23.89
#